data_AF-A0A2G6RA09-F1
#
_entry.id   AF-A0A2G6RA09-F1
#
_cell.length_a   1.000
_cell.length_b   1.000
_cell.length_c   1.000
_cell.angle_alpha   90.00
_cell.angle_beta   90.00
_cell.angle_gamma   90.00
#
_symmetry.space_group_name_H-M   'P 1'
#
loop_
_entity.id
_entity.type
_entity.pdbx_description
1 polymer ?
#
loop_
_entity_poly.entity_id
_entity_poly.type
_entity_poly.pdbx_seq_one_letter_code
_entity_poly.pdbx_strand_id
1 'polypeptide(L)'
;MLEHYLKDYSGSQYGTDKSTIANKMAENNAILCLLNGQDDGSNPVGNQVNGQPLYQNEIQVEGGSWYMSQNYEHRDASFEEILHFVHDNGIGVDGPNTLPGAAPGFQSEIRAAQQNALSNNLWGIGQSEWINELTTENSLSQEYLASVVDSYYGLWGAFTESATNGMWGFYVAKTREDMPTDDPMGYALMNNKFFHPYLTYNARIDSMLNGNFSLKINASKPYTHHSRYLKDITLLGSNNNTVTVNELDNNITGNSGTNTVIFSGISTEYSIATNNGVTTVTDNVADRDGLNTLYAVEKLQFTDTTIDL
;
A
#
# COMPACT_ATOMS: atom_id res chain seq x y z
N MET A 1 4.38 1.27 6.78
CA MET A 1 3.42 2.30 6.31
C MET A 1 4.04 3.68 6.20
N LEU A 2 4.24 4.47 7.28
CA LEU A 2 4.89 5.79 7.17
C LEU A 2 6.29 5.74 6.52
N GLU A 3 7.09 4.73 6.90
CA GLU A 3 8.38 4.45 6.26
C GLU A 3 8.27 4.33 4.74
N HIS A 4 7.18 3.75 4.23
CA HIS A 4 7.00 3.55 2.80
C HIS A 4 6.79 4.87 2.04
N TYR A 5 5.96 5.76 2.56
CA TYR A 5 5.78 7.07 1.93
C TYR A 5 7.05 7.92 1.96
N LEU A 6 7.86 7.78 3.01
CA LEU A 6 9.11 8.53 3.20
C LEU A 6 10.36 7.83 2.67
N LYS A 7 10.23 6.60 2.12
CA LYS A 7 11.36 5.89 1.51
C LYS A 7 11.72 6.53 0.18
N ASP A 8 12.99 6.91 0.03
CA ASP A 8 13.54 7.41 -1.23
C ASP A 8 13.25 6.46 -2.38
N TYR A 9 12.85 7.04 -3.51
CA TYR A 9 12.63 6.35 -4.78
C TYR A 9 13.60 6.94 -5.81
N SER A 10 14.81 6.39 -5.83
CA SER A 10 15.88 6.84 -6.73
C SER A 10 15.42 6.85 -8.18
N GLY A 11 15.63 7.98 -8.87
CA GLY A 11 15.25 8.16 -10.28
C GLY A 11 13.84 8.73 -10.48
N SER A 12 13.05 8.86 -9.42
CA SER A 12 11.75 9.53 -9.47
C SER A 12 11.87 11.05 -9.40
N GLN A 13 10.93 11.76 -10.00
CA GLN A 13 10.98 13.21 -10.19
C GLN A 13 10.96 14.00 -8.87
N TYR A 14 10.17 13.56 -7.90
CA TYR A 14 9.93 14.22 -6.61
C TYR A 14 10.26 13.35 -5.40
N GLY A 15 10.59 12.07 -5.60
CA GLY A 15 10.87 11.12 -4.53
C GLY A 15 12.33 10.65 -4.45
N THR A 16 13.26 11.19 -5.26
CA THR A 16 14.66 10.73 -5.25
C THR A 16 15.34 10.90 -3.89
N ASP A 17 15.05 12.00 -3.18
CA ASP A 17 15.47 12.23 -1.80
C ASP A 17 14.31 12.87 -1.02
N LYS A 18 13.68 12.07 -0.15
CA LYS A 18 12.53 12.46 0.66
C LYS A 18 12.92 12.96 2.05
N SER A 19 14.22 13.12 2.34
CA SER A 19 14.65 13.74 3.60
C SER A 19 14.11 15.16 3.76
N THR A 20 13.99 15.91 2.65
CA THR A 20 13.39 17.25 2.65
C THR A 20 11.91 17.24 3.01
N ILE A 21 11.17 16.21 2.59
CA ILE A 21 9.75 16.01 2.94
C ILE A 21 9.64 15.71 4.43
N ALA A 22 10.43 14.77 4.95
CA ALA A 22 10.43 14.41 6.36
C ALA A 22 10.84 15.59 7.27
N ASN A 23 11.88 16.34 6.88
CA ASN A 23 12.29 17.57 7.58
C ASN A 23 11.16 18.60 7.58
N LYS A 24 10.43 18.72 6.47
CA LYS A 24 9.31 19.66 6.38
C LYS A 24 8.14 19.28 7.28
N MET A 25 7.85 17.99 7.40
CA MET A 25 6.87 17.49 8.39
C MET A 25 7.27 17.89 9.81
N ALA A 26 8.55 17.78 10.16
CA ALA A 26 9.04 18.20 11.47
C ALA A 26 8.92 19.73 11.69
N GLU A 27 9.29 20.54 10.69
CA GLU A 27 9.11 22.01 10.74
C GLU A 27 7.65 22.42 10.91
N ASN A 28 6.75 21.68 10.28
CA ASN A 28 5.30 21.88 10.36
C ASN A 28 4.69 21.30 11.65
N ASN A 29 5.50 20.75 12.56
CA ASN A 29 5.07 20.11 13.81
C ASN A 29 4.04 19.00 13.59
N ALA A 30 4.25 18.18 12.56
CA ALA A 30 3.33 17.11 12.20
C ALA A 30 3.14 16.13 13.36
N ILE A 31 1.88 15.87 13.74
CA ILE A 31 1.50 14.87 14.74
C ILE A 31 0.56 13.84 14.10
N LEU A 32 0.90 12.56 14.25
CA LEU A 32 0.00 11.43 13.96
C LEU A 32 -0.54 10.88 15.29
N CYS A 33 -1.86 10.91 15.44
CA CYS A 33 -2.57 10.45 16.62
C CYS A 33 -3.09 9.03 16.40
N LEU A 34 -2.48 8.03 17.05
CA LEU A 34 -2.99 6.66 17.05
C LEU A 34 -4.05 6.52 18.15
N LEU A 35 -5.30 6.26 17.75
CA LEU A 35 -6.48 6.34 18.61
C LEU A 35 -7.17 4.98 18.72
N ASN A 36 -7.73 4.68 19.89
CA ASN A 36 -8.60 3.51 20.06
C ASN A 36 -9.99 3.79 19.46
N GLY A 37 -10.70 2.73 19.07
CA GLY A 37 -12.07 2.83 18.54
C GLY A 37 -12.10 3.10 17.04
N GLN A 38 -13.08 3.90 16.60
CA GLN A 38 -13.34 4.27 15.21
C GLN A 38 -13.63 5.77 15.13
N ASP A 39 -13.58 6.36 13.93
CA ASP A 39 -13.99 7.75 13.78
C ASP A 39 -15.52 7.89 13.86
N ASP A 40 -16.00 8.33 15.02
CA ASP A 40 -17.42 8.59 15.29
C ASP A 40 -17.64 9.99 15.88
N GLY A 41 -16.60 10.85 15.82
CA GLY A 41 -16.60 12.20 16.38
C GLY A 41 -16.62 12.26 17.92
N SER A 42 -16.56 11.13 18.63
CA SER A 42 -16.60 11.12 20.10
C SER A 42 -15.22 11.19 20.76
N ASN A 43 -14.14 11.04 19.99
CA ASN A 43 -12.79 11.00 20.54
C ASN A 43 -12.33 12.39 21.03
N PRO A 44 -11.93 12.54 22.31
CA PRO A 44 -11.61 13.84 22.88
C PRO A 44 -10.24 14.39 22.44
N VAL A 45 -9.40 13.59 21.75
CA VAL A 45 -8.05 14.01 21.34
C VAL A 45 -8.09 15.10 20.27
N GLY A 46 -9.04 15.05 19.34
CA GLY A 46 -9.19 16.07 18.29
C GLY A 46 -9.44 17.48 18.83
N ASN A 47 -9.96 17.60 20.06
CA ASN A 47 -10.17 18.90 20.74
C ASN A 47 -8.95 19.37 21.54
N GLN A 48 -7.90 18.55 21.66
CA GLN A 48 -6.73 18.80 22.50
C GLN A 48 -5.45 18.94 21.69
N VAL A 49 -5.37 18.25 20.55
CA VAL A 49 -4.19 18.20 19.69
C VAL A 49 -4.64 18.36 18.25
N ASN A 50 -3.98 19.26 17.51
CA ASN A 50 -4.12 19.35 16.07
C ASN A 50 -3.17 18.34 15.41
N GLY A 51 -3.69 17.16 15.06
CA GLY A 51 -2.91 16.08 14.44
C GLY A 51 -3.79 15.16 13.62
N GLN A 52 -3.18 14.40 12.72
CA GLN A 52 -3.89 13.44 11.87
C GLN A 52 -4.37 12.26 12.71
N PRO A 53 -5.68 11.99 12.82
CA PRO A 53 -6.17 10.81 13.51
C PRO A 53 -5.97 9.54 12.67
N LEU A 54 -5.68 8.42 13.33
CA LEU A 54 -5.78 7.08 12.75
C LEU A 54 -6.31 6.14 13.83
N TYR A 55 -7.47 5.53 13.57
CA TYR A 55 -8.20 4.75 14.56
C TYR A 55 -7.94 3.25 14.46
N GLN A 56 -7.94 2.58 15.61
CA GLN A 56 -7.72 1.13 15.73
C GLN A 56 -8.62 0.29 14.82
N ASN A 57 -9.90 0.64 14.71
CA ASN A 57 -10.89 -0.11 13.93
C ASN A 57 -10.81 0.21 12.42
N GLU A 58 -9.77 0.91 11.99
CA GLU A 58 -9.49 1.27 10.61
C GLU A 58 -8.09 0.80 10.17
N ILE A 59 -7.44 -0.03 10.99
CA ILE A 59 -6.11 -0.58 10.70
C ILE A 59 -6.22 -2.09 10.49
N GLN A 60 -5.92 -2.53 9.27
CA GLN A 60 -5.78 -3.95 8.98
C GLN A 60 -4.38 -4.47 9.32
N VAL A 61 -4.31 -5.71 9.80
CA VAL A 61 -3.05 -6.44 10.00
C VAL A 61 -2.91 -7.46 8.88
N GLU A 62 -1.83 -7.40 8.11
CA GLU A 62 -1.60 -8.36 7.03
C GLU A 62 -1.60 -9.81 7.56
N GLY A 63 -2.33 -10.70 6.90
CA GLY A 63 -2.52 -12.09 7.35
C GLY A 63 -3.59 -12.30 8.42
N GLY A 64 -4.11 -11.22 9.02
CA GLY A 64 -5.26 -11.27 9.92
C GLY A 64 -6.58 -11.55 9.17
N SER A 65 -7.62 -12.00 9.87
CA SER A 65 -8.88 -12.41 9.24
C SER A 65 -9.53 -11.31 8.39
N TRP A 66 -9.51 -10.07 8.88
CA TRP A 66 -10.07 -8.91 8.18
C TRP A 66 -9.30 -8.59 6.89
N TYR A 67 -7.96 -8.57 6.97
CA TYR A 67 -7.11 -8.40 5.79
C TYR A 67 -7.31 -9.52 4.78
N MET A 68 -7.42 -10.78 5.24
CA MET A 68 -7.54 -11.94 4.36
C MET A 68 -8.90 -12.03 3.68
N SER A 69 -9.98 -11.59 4.34
CA SER A 69 -11.35 -11.68 3.81
C SER A 69 -11.70 -10.55 2.84
N GLN A 70 -11.20 -9.33 3.08
CA GLN A 70 -11.60 -8.11 2.33
C GLN A 70 -13.12 -8.05 2.11
N ASN A 71 -13.90 -8.16 3.19
CA ASN A 71 -15.36 -8.11 3.12
C ASN A 71 -15.93 -6.68 3.11
N TYR A 72 -15.07 -5.66 3.27
CA TYR A 72 -15.42 -4.24 3.29
C TYR A 72 -16.47 -3.85 4.35
N GLU A 73 -16.73 -4.66 5.37
CA GLU A 73 -17.53 -4.24 6.53
C GLU A 73 -16.84 -3.10 7.31
N HIS A 74 -15.52 -3.02 7.18
CA HIS A 74 -14.66 -1.98 7.71
C HIS A 74 -13.61 -1.59 6.65
N ARG A 75 -13.30 -0.29 6.52
CA ARG A 75 -12.26 0.27 5.64
C ARG A 75 -10.88 0.17 6.30
N ASP A 76 -9.83 -0.07 5.51
CA ASP A 76 -8.46 0.18 5.97
C ASP A 76 -8.09 1.63 5.66
N ALA A 77 -8.13 2.51 6.66
CA ALA A 77 -7.78 3.92 6.50
C ALA A 77 -6.26 4.14 6.63
N SER A 78 -5.48 3.12 6.97
CA SER A 78 -4.06 3.31 7.30
C SER A 78 -3.25 3.91 6.14
N PHE A 79 -3.59 3.57 4.89
CA PHE A 79 -2.91 4.14 3.72
C PHE A 79 -3.28 5.60 3.51
N GLU A 80 -4.57 5.92 3.59
CA GLU A 80 -5.18 7.23 3.46
C GLU A 80 -4.73 8.19 4.56
N GLU A 81 -4.91 7.85 5.84
CA GLU A 81 -4.58 8.75 6.94
C GLU A 81 -3.07 9.02 7.03
N ILE A 82 -2.23 8.01 6.77
CA ILE A 82 -0.78 8.23 6.76
C ILE A 82 -0.35 9.01 5.50
N LEU A 83 -1.07 8.86 4.38
CA LEU A 83 -0.87 9.72 3.21
C LEU A 83 -1.24 11.17 3.54
N HIS A 84 -2.40 11.44 4.12
CA HIS A 84 -2.80 12.78 4.57
C HIS A 84 -1.74 13.38 5.50
N PHE A 85 -1.24 12.59 6.45
CA PHE A 85 -0.16 13.01 7.34
C PHE A 85 1.09 13.49 6.58
N VAL A 86 1.54 12.74 5.57
CA VAL A 86 2.73 13.09 4.75
C VAL A 86 2.44 14.20 3.75
N HIS A 87 1.24 14.22 3.18
CA HIS A 87 0.81 15.19 2.17
C HIS A 87 0.68 16.56 2.79
N ASP A 88 -0.08 16.69 3.87
CA ASP A 88 -0.42 17.97 4.49
C ASP A 88 0.79 18.63 5.13
N ASN A 89 1.69 17.83 5.69
CA ASN A 89 2.81 18.34 6.48
C ASN A 89 4.14 18.32 5.74
N GLY A 90 4.30 17.46 4.72
CA GLY A 90 5.59 17.23 4.04
C GLY A 90 5.60 17.71 2.60
N ILE A 91 4.77 17.08 1.75
CA ILE A 91 4.63 17.47 0.32
C ILE A 91 4.10 18.90 0.23
N GLY A 92 3.11 19.20 1.07
CA GLY A 92 2.41 20.47 1.20
C GLY A 92 1.20 20.57 0.29
N VAL A 93 0.16 21.21 0.80
CA VAL A 93 -1.05 21.52 0.03
C VAL A 93 -1.08 23.02 -0.23
N ASP A 94 -1.29 23.41 -1.48
CA ASP A 94 -1.42 24.79 -1.89
C ASP A 94 -2.81 25.36 -1.55
N GLY A 95 -2.92 26.68 -1.37
CA GLY A 95 -4.19 27.36 -1.11
C GLY A 95 -4.40 27.75 0.36
N PRO A 96 -5.61 28.20 0.73
CA PRO A 96 -5.93 28.61 2.09
C PRO A 96 -6.04 27.40 3.03
N ASN A 97 -5.91 27.66 4.34
CA ASN A 97 -6.09 26.68 5.44
C ASN A 97 -5.15 25.47 5.42
N THR A 98 -4.06 25.53 4.64
CA THR A 98 -3.10 24.43 4.49
C THR A 98 -1.68 24.87 4.86
N LEU A 99 -0.76 23.92 4.95
CA LEU A 99 0.64 24.17 5.25
C LEU A 99 1.50 24.09 3.98
N PRO A 100 2.48 25.01 3.81
CA PRO A 100 3.45 24.91 2.73
C PRO A 100 4.34 23.68 2.96
N GLY A 101 4.65 22.97 1.89
CA GLY A 101 5.52 21.80 1.92
C GLY A 101 6.79 21.94 1.08
N ALA A 102 7.54 20.85 0.98
CA ALA A 102 8.82 20.80 0.28
C ALA A 102 8.70 20.42 -1.22
N ALA A 103 7.51 20.03 -1.69
CA ALA A 103 7.28 19.63 -3.08
C ALA A 103 6.12 20.38 -3.77
N PRO A 104 6.16 21.73 -3.85
CA PRO A 104 5.09 22.52 -4.47
C PRO A 104 4.87 22.18 -5.96
N GLY A 105 5.92 21.71 -6.65
CA GLY A 105 5.81 21.21 -8.03
C GLY A 105 4.96 19.95 -8.12
N PHE A 106 5.14 18.99 -7.21
CA PHE A 106 4.32 17.79 -7.18
C PHE A 106 2.88 18.11 -6.80
N GLN A 107 2.68 18.99 -5.81
CA GLN A 107 1.35 19.47 -5.43
C GLN A 107 0.61 20.14 -6.59
N SER A 108 1.31 20.89 -7.44
CA SER A 108 0.71 21.48 -8.64
C SER A 108 0.22 20.42 -9.62
N GLU A 109 0.95 19.31 -9.79
CA GLU A 109 0.52 18.18 -10.62
C GLU A 109 -0.68 17.44 -9.99
N ILE A 110 -0.66 17.22 -8.66
CA ILE A 110 -1.78 16.61 -7.92
C ILE A 110 -3.06 17.43 -8.11
N ARG A 111 -2.98 18.75 -7.95
CA ARG A 111 -4.14 19.64 -8.14
C ARG A 111 -4.66 19.62 -9.57
N ALA A 112 -3.78 19.61 -10.57
CA ALA A 112 -4.20 19.53 -11.96
C ALA A 112 -4.95 18.21 -12.26
N ALA A 113 -4.45 17.08 -11.73
CA ALA A 113 -5.11 15.78 -11.86
C ALA A 113 -6.47 15.75 -11.14
N GLN A 114 -6.53 16.29 -9.93
CA GLN A 114 -7.78 16.41 -9.16
C GLN A 114 -8.83 17.24 -9.90
N GLN A 115 -8.45 18.40 -10.46
CA GLN A 115 -9.35 19.25 -11.23
C GLN A 115 -9.87 18.55 -12.49
N ASN A 116 -8.99 17.82 -13.18
CA ASN A 116 -9.37 17.00 -14.33
C ASN A 116 -10.36 15.90 -13.92
N ALA A 117 -10.10 15.22 -12.80
CA ALA A 117 -10.94 14.15 -12.31
C ALA A 117 -12.36 14.63 -11.97
N LEU A 118 -12.51 15.75 -11.28
CA LEU A 118 -13.83 16.34 -11.04
C LEU A 118 -14.52 16.77 -12.33
N SER A 119 -13.80 17.46 -13.22
CA SER A 119 -14.37 18.00 -14.46
C SER A 119 -14.89 16.91 -15.41
N ASN A 120 -14.29 15.72 -15.35
CA ASN A 120 -14.65 14.57 -16.17
C ASN A 120 -15.42 13.49 -15.39
N ASN A 121 -15.84 13.77 -14.16
CA ASN A 121 -16.58 12.83 -13.31
C ASN A 121 -15.85 11.47 -13.13
N LEU A 122 -14.52 11.53 -12.95
CA LEU A 122 -13.65 10.39 -12.65
C LEU A 122 -13.54 10.13 -11.15
N TRP A 123 -13.79 11.16 -10.34
CA TRP A 123 -13.74 11.10 -8.88
C TRP A 123 -14.85 11.96 -8.27
N GLY A 124 -15.30 11.62 -7.06
CA GLY A 124 -16.42 12.29 -6.39
C GLY A 124 -17.78 11.95 -6.99
N ILE A 125 -17.90 10.80 -7.68
CA ILE A 125 -19.11 10.42 -8.42
C ILE A 125 -20.28 10.28 -7.45
N GLY A 126 -21.32 11.09 -7.65
CA GLY A 126 -22.51 11.09 -6.78
C GLY A 126 -22.32 11.75 -5.41
N GLN A 127 -21.14 12.34 -5.13
CA GLN A 127 -20.78 12.88 -3.81
C GLN A 127 -20.87 14.42 -3.75
N SER A 128 -21.93 15.02 -4.29
CA SER A 128 -22.00 16.48 -4.48
C SER A 128 -21.88 17.29 -3.18
N GLU A 129 -22.48 16.83 -2.09
CA GLU A 129 -22.42 17.51 -0.79
C GLU A 129 -21.01 17.47 -0.20
N TRP A 130 -20.38 16.29 -0.20
CA TRP A 130 -19.00 16.11 0.24
C TRP A 130 -18.00 16.92 -0.61
N ILE A 131 -18.16 16.92 -1.93
CA ILE A 131 -17.32 17.76 -2.81
C ILE A 131 -17.45 19.26 -2.48
N ASN A 132 -18.66 19.74 -2.13
CA ASN A 132 -18.83 21.14 -1.72
C ASN A 132 -18.15 21.46 -0.38
N GLU A 133 -18.21 20.54 0.58
CA GLU A 133 -17.48 20.62 1.85
C GLU A 133 -15.98 20.69 1.60
N LEU A 134 -15.42 19.71 0.90
CA LEU A 134 -13.98 19.66 0.58
C LEU A 134 -13.50 20.87 -0.23
N THR A 135 -14.36 21.42 -1.10
CA THR A 135 -14.06 22.65 -1.83
C THR A 135 -13.88 23.84 -0.88
N THR A 136 -14.75 23.93 0.13
CA THR A 136 -14.73 25.02 1.12
C THR A 136 -13.49 24.93 2.01
N GLU A 137 -13.08 23.71 2.34
CA GLU A 137 -11.93 23.43 3.21
C GLU A 137 -10.59 23.45 2.48
N ASN A 138 -10.60 23.48 1.15
CA ASN A 138 -9.42 23.31 0.28
C ASN A 138 -8.78 21.91 0.40
N SER A 139 -9.62 20.87 0.56
CA SER A 139 -9.17 19.50 0.80
C SER A 139 -9.36 18.50 -0.35
N LEU A 140 -9.92 18.96 -1.47
CA LEU A 140 -10.15 18.10 -2.66
C LEU A 140 -8.90 17.35 -3.15
N SER A 141 -7.72 18.01 -3.13
CA SER A 141 -6.47 17.40 -3.61
C SER A 141 -5.99 16.25 -2.72
N GLN A 142 -6.30 16.30 -1.43
CA GLN A 142 -5.91 15.29 -0.46
C GLN A 142 -6.77 14.04 -0.65
N GLU A 143 -8.09 14.20 -0.65
CA GLU A 143 -9.05 13.09 -0.80
C GLU A 143 -8.97 12.41 -2.19
N TYR A 144 -8.75 13.20 -3.23
CA TYR A 144 -8.49 12.66 -4.56
C TYR A 144 -7.22 11.81 -4.59
N LEU A 145 -6.12 12.30 -4.01
CA LEU A 145 -4.86 11.56 -4.00
C LEU A 145 -4.97 10.27 -3.18
N ALA A 146 -5.69 10.29 -2.06
CA ALA A 146 -6.00 9.07 -1.30
C ALA A 146 -6.75 8.04 -2.15
N SER A 147 -7.77 8.46 -2.90
CA SER A 147 -8.51 7.58 -3.82
C SER A 147 -7.61 6.95 -4.88
N VAL A 148 -6.69 7.74 -5.45
CA VAL A 148 -5.69 7.28 -6.42
C VAL A 148 -4.75 6.25 -5.79
N VAL A 149 -4.20 6.54 -4.60
CA VAL A 149 -3.23 5.70 -3.89
C VAL A 149 -3.83 4.36 -3.50
N ASP A 150 -5.04 4.36 -2.97
CA ASP A 150 -5.73 3.15 -2.53
C ASP A 150 -6.01 2.18 -3.67
N SER A 151 -6.53 2.67 -4.81
CA SER A 151 -6.70 1.84 -6.00
C SER A 151 -5.35 1.38 -6.56
N TYR A 152 -4.33 2.25 -6.54
CA TYR A 152 -3.00 1.91 -7.01
C TYR A 152 -2.37 0.78 -6.18
N TYR A 153 -2.53 0.77 -4.85
CA TYR A 153 -2.04 -0.33 -4.01
C TYR A 153 -3.07 -1.45 -3.80
N GLY A 154 -4.17 -1.44 -4.56
CA GLY A 154 -5.09 -2.56 -4.69
C GLY A 154 -6.02 -2.77 -3.50
N LEU A 155 -6.21 -1.77 -2.66
CA LEU A 155 -7.13 -1.82 -1.51
C LEU A 155 -8.59 -2.04 -1.95
N TRP A 156 -8.94 -1.63 -3.16
CA TRP A 156 -10.30 -1.74 -3.71
C TRP A 156 -10.50 -2.87 -4.73
N GLY A 157 -9.45 -3.60 -5.08
CA GLY A 157 -9.53 -4.63 -6.13
C GLY A 157 -10.51 -5.75 -5.82
N ALA A 158 -10.72 -6.05 -4.53
CA ALA A 158 -11.65 -7.07 -4.06
C ALA A 158 -13.09 -6.54 -3.85
N PHE A 159 -13.35 -5.24 -3.96
CA PHE A 159 -14.65 -4.65 -3.68
C PHE A 159 -15.72 -5.21 -4.63
N THR A 160 -16.81 -5.77 -4.12
CA THR A 160 -17.79 -6.49 -4.95
C THR A 160 -19.03 -5.69 -5.30
N GLU A 161 -19.31 -4.59 -4.60
CA GLU A 161 -20.50 -3.77 -4.87
C GLU A 161 -20.35 -2.91 -6.13
N SER A 162 -19.12 -2.73 -6.63
CA SER A 162 -18.85 -2.16 -7.95
C SER A 162 -17.94 -3.03 -8.78
N ALA A 163 -18.34 -3.26 -10.03
CA ALA A 163 -17.54 -4.03 -11.00
C ALA A 163 -16.33 -3.23 -11.50
N THR A 164 -16.46 -1.91 -11.62
CA THR A 164 -15.52 -1.03 -12.33
C THR A 164 -14.86 0.02 -11.44
N ASN A 165 -15.52 0.44 -10.36
CA ASN A 165 -15.11 1.61 -9.58
C ASN A 165 -14.51 1.19 -8.23
N GLY A 166 -13.47 1.90 -7.80
CA GLY A 166 -12.91 1.82 -6.45
C GLY A 166 -13.62 2.78 -5.49
N MET A 167 -13.15 2.83 -4.24
CA MET A 167 -13.56 3.83 -3.25
C MET A 167 -15.09 3.96 -3.14
N TRP A 168 -15.78 2.91 -2.70
CA TRP A 168 -17.25 2.88 -2.59
C TRP A 168 -18.01 3.29 -3.88
N GLY A 169 -17.36 3.18 -5.04
CA GLY A 169 -17.92 3.55 -6.32
C GLY A 169 -17.65 4.99 -6.77
N PHE A 170 -17.10 5.85 -5.91
CA PHE A 170 -16.90 7.26 -6.25
C PHE A 170 -15.58 7.59 -6.96
N TYR A 171 -14.69 6.61 -7.15
CA TYR A 171 -13.50 6.73 -8.00
C TYR A 171 -13.55 5.74 -9.17
N VAL A 172 -13.31 6.23 -10.38
CA VAL A 172 -13.56 5.50 -11.62
C VAL A 172 -12.70 4.25 -11.77
N ALA A 173 -11.44 4.28 -11.30
CA ALA A 173 -10.51 3.16 -11.44
C ALA A 173 -10.53 2.29 -10.18
N LYS A 174 -10.91 1.02 -10.32
CA LYS A 174 -10.93 0.06 -9.21
C LYS A 174 -9.58 -0.58 -8.93
N THR A 175 -8.85 -0.93 -9.98
CA THR A 175 -7.55 -1.57 -9.88
C THR A 175 -6.46 -0.70 -10.50
N ARG A 176 -5.20 -0.97 -10.14
CA ARG A 176 -4.04 -0.32 -10.77
C ARG A 176 -4.04 -0.49 -12.29
N GLU A 177 -4.46 -1.66 -12.78
CA GLU A 177 -4.52 -1.96 -14.21
C GLU A 177 -5.53 -1.09 -14.97
N ASP A 178 -6.59 -0.63 -14.30
CA ASP A 178 -7.63 0.22 -14.90
C ASP A 178 -7.16 1.68 -15.03
N MET A 179 -6.33 2.16 -14.09
CA MET A 179 -5.95 3.57 -13.96
C MET A 179 -5.36 4.20 -15.25
N PRO A 180 -4.48 3.56 -16.04
CA PRO A 180 -3.95 4.16 -17.26
C PRO A 180 -5.01 4.53 -18.30
N THR A 181 -6.18 3.89 -18.25
CA THR A 181 -7.31 4.16 -19.15
C THR A 181 -8.33 5.07 -18.47
N ASP A 182 -8.68 4.78 -17.23
CA ASP A 182 -9.83 5.38 -16.55
C ASP A 182 -9.49 6.72 -15.87
N ASP A 183 -8.29 6.85 -15.30
CA ASP A 183 -7.75 8.13 -14.82
C ASP A 183 -6.24 8.24 -15.13
N PRO A 184 -5.88 8.59 -16.39
CA PRO A 184 -4.49 8.65 -16.82
C PRO A 184 -3.66 9.68 -16.06
N MET A 185 -4.29 10.76 -15.56
CA MET A 185 -3.59 11.77 -14.76
C MET A 185 -3.32 11.26 -13.35
N GLY A 186 -4.29 10.59 -12.71
CA GLY A 186 -4.09 9.90 -11.45
C GLY A 186 -2.97 8.85 -11.54
N TYR A 187 -2.97 8.02 -12.59
CA TYR A 187 -1.89 7.07 -12.84
C TYR A 187 -0.52 7.75 -13.00
N ALA A 188 -0.47 8.88 -13.72
CA ALA A 188 0.76 9.63 -13.92
C ALA A 188 1.35 10.19 -12.61
N LEU A 189 0.54 10.47 -11.58
CA LEU A 189 1.02 10.85 -10.25
C LEU A 189 1.74 9.70 -9.53
N MET A 190 1.37 8.46 -9.82
CA MET A 190 1.97 7.27 -9.22
C MET A 190 3.21 6.79 -9.98
N ASN A 191 3.26 7.05 -11.29
CA ASN A 191 4.31 6.55 -12.17
C ASN A 191 5.58 7.43 -12.14
N ASN A 192 6.63 6.97 -11.46
CA ASN A 192 7.96 7.60 -11.38
C ASN A 192 7.97 9.07 -10.89
N LYS A 193 6.95 9.49 -10.13
CA LYS A 193 6.89 10.82 -9.51
C LYS A 193 7.40 10.82 -8.08
N PHE A 194 6.72 10.09 -7.19
CA PHE A 194 6.98 10.13 -5.76
C PHE A 194 6.82 8.76 -5.08
N PHE A 195 5.78 8.02 -5.45
CA PHE A 195 5.42 6.74 -4.85
C PHE A 195 6.18 5.58 -5.52
N HIS A 196 6.55 4.57 -4.73
CA HIS A 196 7.14 3.35 -5.28
C HIS A 196 6.05 2.50 -5.96
N PRO A 197 6.36 1.73 -7.02
CA PRO A 197 5.40 0.81 -7.61
C PRO A 197 5.12 -0.42 -6.72
N TYR A 198 5.83 -0.57 -5.60
CA TYR A 198 5.68 -1.63 -4.61
C TYR A 198 5.76 -1.03 -3.20
N LEU A 199 5.26 -1.77 -2.22
CA LEU A 199 5.31 -1.43 -0.81
C LEU A 199 6.69 -1.77 -0.25
N THR A 200 7.31 -0.80 0.41
CA THR A 200 8.73 -0.87 0.82
C THR A 200 8.93 -1.17 2.29
N TYR A 201 7.85 -1.31 3.06
CA TYR A 201 7.92 -1.69 4.47
C TYR A 201 7.93 -3.22 4.60
N ASN A 202 8.49 -3.73 5.70
CA ASN A 202 8.38 -5.14 6.03
C ASN A 202 7.00 -5.43 6.64
N ALA A 203 6.12 -6.11 5.92
CA ALA A 203 4.81 -6.49 6.45
C ALA A 203 4.97 -7.62 7.48
N ARG A 204 4.36 -7.43 8.65
CA ARG A 204 4.45 -8.38 9.76
C ARG A 204 3.20 -9.23 9.78
N ILE A 205 3.29 -10.40 9.16
CA ILE A 205 2.15 -11.26 8.91
C ILE A 205 1.66 -11.87 10.23
N ASP A 206 0.35 -11.76 10.47
CA ASP A 206 -0.31 -12.11 11.73
C ASP A 206 0.15 -13.46 12.30
N SER A 207 0.42 -13.48 13.61
CA SER A 207 0.92 -14.66 14.32
C SER A 207 -0.03 -15.87 14.32
N MET A 208 -1.31 -15.62 14.07
CA MET A 208 -2.38 -16.61 13.98
C MET A 208 -2.57 -17.13 12.55
N LEU A 209 -1.87 -16.59 11.55
CA LEU A 209 -1.90 -17.15 10.20
C LEU A 209 -1.56 -18.64 10.27
N ASN A 210 -2.40 -19.45 9.63
CA ASN A 210 -2.23 -20.88 9.50
C ASN A 210 -2.63 -21.29 8.08
N GLY A 211 -1.65 -21.27 7.17
CA GLY A 211 -1.88 -21.63 5.78
C GLY A 211 -0.97 -20.89 4.82
N ASN A 212 -1.53 -20.42 3.71
CA ASN A 212 -0.77 -19.73 2.67
C ASN A 212 -1.02 -18.22 2.67
N PHE A 213 0.07 -17.45 2.77
CA PHE A 213 0.11 -16.04 2.43
C PHE A 213 0.67 -15.87 1.02
N SER A 214 -0.15 -15.41 0.08
CA SER A 214 0.25 -15.25 -1.32
C SER A 214 0.65 -13.80 -1.57
N LEU A 215 1.88 -13.58 -2.01
CA LEU A 215 2.27 -12.34 -2.66
C LEU A 215 1.79 -12.35 -4.11
N LYS A 216 1.58 -13.50 -4.73
CA LYS A 216 1.03 -13.54 -6.09
C LYS A 216 -0.47 -13.22 -6.12
N ILE A 217 -0.90 -12.42 -7.10
CA ILE A 217 -2.31 -12.18 -7.39
C ILE A 217 -3.04 -13.51 -7.64
N ASN A 218 -4.18 -13.69 -6.98
CA ASN A 218 -5.07 -14.82 -7.15
C ASN A 218 -6.52 -14.37 -6.93
N ALA A 219 -7.32 -14.40 -7.98
CA ALA A 219 -8.72 -13.96 -7.94
C ALA A 219 -9.59 -14.69 -6.89
N SER A 220 -9.20 -15.90 -6.44
CA SER A 220 -9.91 -16.61 -5.37
C SER A 220 -9.48 -16.17 -3.96
N LYS A 221 -8.52 -15.26 -3.83
CA LYS A 221 -7.97 -14.74 -2.58
C LYS A 221 -8.05 -13.21 -2.59
N PRO A 222 -9.13 -12.62 -2.07
CA PRO A 222 -9.41 -11.18 -2.14
C PRO A 222 -8.23 -10.28 -1.73
N TYR A 223 -7.53 -10.64 -0.64
CA TYR A 223 -6.38 -9.87 -0.14
C TYR A 223 -5.21 -9.76 -1.12
N THR A 224 -5.14 -10.61 -2.14
CA THR A 224 -4.03 -10.63 -3.09
C THR A 224 -4.06 -9.48 -4.10
N HIS A 225 -5.16 -8.73 -4.17
CA HIS A 225 -5.17 -7.44 -4.84
C HIS A 225 -4.19 -6.45 -4.19
N HIS A 226 -4.02 -6.55 -2.86
CA HIS A 226 -3.12 -5.71 -2.08
C HIS A 226 -1.75 -6.38 -1.85
N SER A 227 -1.70 -7.63 -1.37
CA SER A 227 -0.43 -8.28 -1.04
C SER A 227 0.51 -8.47 -2.22
N ARG A 228 0.02 -8.36 -3.46
CA ARG A 228 0.88 -8.38 -4.66
C ARG A 228 1.88 -7.27 -4.78
N TYR A 229 1.67 -6.18 -4.05
CA TYR A 229 2.63 -5.09 -4.01
C TYR A 229 3.59 -5.18 -2.83
N LEU A 230 3.41 -6.15 -1.93
CA LEU A 230 4.39 -6.46 -0.90
C LEU A 230 5.57 -7.24 -1.50
N LYS A 231 6.78 -6.94 -1.01
CA LYS A 231 7.98 -7.72 -1.32
C LYS A 231 8.74 -8.19 -0.09
N ASP A 232 8.63 -7.46 1.01
CA ASP A 232 9.35 -7.78 2.25
C ASP A 232 8.33 -8.20 3.31
N ILE A 233 8.40 -9.44 3.80
CA ILE A 233 7.48 -9.95 4.82
C ILE A 233 8.22 -10.69 5.95
N THR A 234 7.64 -10.66 7.14
CA THR A 234 8.03 -11.50 8.27
C THR A 234 6.81 -12.24 8.79
N LEU A 235 6.84 -13.56 8.75
CA LEU A 235 5.84 -14.41 9.40
C LEU A 235 6.02 -14.33 10.92
N LEU A 236 4.93 -14.12 11.66
CA LEU A 236 4.94 -14.19 13.12
C LEU A 236 4.40 -15.52 13.64
N GLY A 237 4.49 -15.74 14.95
CA GLY A 237 3.94 -16.92 15.61
C GLY A 237 4.78 -18.19 15.43
N SER A 238 4.08 -19.33 15.44
CA SER A 238 4.70 -20.66 15.42
C SER A 238 3.96 -21.67 14.54
N ASN A 239 2.94 -21.23 13.81
CA ASN A 239 2.23 -22.11 12.89
C ASN A 239 3.09 -22.40 11.67
N ASN A 240 2.95 -23.62 11.12
CA ASN A 240 3.53 -23.95 9.83
C ASN A 240 2.80 -23.17 8.75
N ASN A 241 3.55 -22.42 7.94
CA ASN A 241 2.98 -21.54 6.94
C ASN A 241 3.66 -21.72 5.59
N THR A 242 2.97 -21.31 4.55
CA THR A 242 3.52 -21.24 3.21
C THR A 242 3.44 -19.81 2.67
N VAL A 243 4.42 -19.42 1.86
CA VAL A 243 4.43 -18.12 1.17
C VAL A 243 4.55 -18.36 -0.31
N THR A 244 3.63 -17.83 -1.11
CA THR A 244 3.74 -17.84 -2.57
C THR A 244 4.36 -16.53 -3.04
N VAL A 245 5.48 -16.60 -3.77
CA VAL A 245 6.21 -15.41 -4.23
C VAL A 245 5.52 -14.74 -5.42
N ASN A 246 5.74 -13.43 -5.59
CA ASN A 246 5.35 -12.66 -6.77
C ASN A 246 6.58 -12.40 -7.67
N GLU A 247 6.41 -11.55 -8.68
CA GLU A 247 7.44 -11.17 -9.65
C GLU A 247 8.53 -10.23 -9.12
N LEU A 248 8.41 -9.75 -7.87
CA LEU A 248 9.34 -8.80 -7.27
C LEU A 248 10.53 -9.51 -6.63
N ASP A 249 11.57 -8.74 -6.33
CA ASP A 249 12.65 -9.22 -5.46
C ASP A 249 12.20 -9.21 -4.00
N ASN A 250 11.99 -10.40 -3.45
CA ASN A 250 11.38 -10.58 -2.13
C ASN A 250 12.40 -10.82 -1.01
N ASN A 251 12.14 -10.27 0.18
CA ASN A 251 12.79 -10.67 1.43
C ASN A 251 11.76 -11.33 2.35
N ILE A 252 11.88 -12.64 2.57
CA ILE A 252 10.91 -13.42 3.32
C ILE A 252 11.59 -13.98 4.57
N THR A 253 11.06 -13.62 5.74
CA THR A 253 11.48 -14.20 7.02
C THR A 253 10.39 -15.12 7.54
N GLY A 254 10.71 -16.41 7.75
CA GLY A 254 9.83 -17.38 8.36
C GLY A 254 9.69 -17.20 9.88
N ASN A 255 8.73 -17.92 10.46
CA ASN A 255 8.48 -17.92 11.91
C ASN A 255 9.11 -19.15 12.58
N SER A 256 8.72 -19.47 13.82
CA SER A 256 9.27 -20.65 14.54
C SER A 256 8.67 -22.01 14.14
N GLY A 257 7.68 -22.03 13.26
CA GLY A 257 7.13 -23.24 12.64
C GLY A 257 7.93 -23.69 11.42
N THR A 258 7.42 -24.71 10.71
CA THR A 258 7.96 -25.13 9.41
C THR A 258 7.36 -24.27 8.29
N ASN A 259 8.21 -23.48 7.65
CA ASN A 259 7.86 -22.54 6.61
C ASN A 259 8.27 -23.07 5.23
N THR A 260 7.37 -22.97 4.26
CA THR A 260 7.64 -23.36 2.85
C THR A 260 7.43 -22.16 1.93
N VAL A 261 8.43 -21.85 1.10
CA VAL A 261 8.27 -20.83 0.06
C VAL A 261 7.95 -21.52 -1.27
N ILE A 262 6.87 -21.10 -1.93
CA ILE A 262 6.32 -21.69 -3.13
C ILE A 262 6.69 -20.81 -4.33
N PHE A 263 7.32 -21.43 -5.32
CA PHE A 263 7.74 -20.85 -6.59
C PHE A 263 6.84 -21.33 -7.74
N SER A 264 6.77 -20.52 -8.81
CA SER A 264 5.87 -20.73 -9.94
C SER A 264 6.35 -21.78 -10.95
N GLY A 265 7.63 -22.11 -10.96
CA GLY A 265 8.30 -22.93 -11.99
C GLY A 265 8.82 -24.29 -11.51
N ILE A 266 9.56 -24.97 -12.39
CA ILE A 266 10.27 -26.22 -12.03
C ILE A 266 11.64 -25.89 -11.43
N SER A 267 12.15 -26.75 -10.55
CA SER A 267 13.37 -26.51 -9.79
C SER A 267 14.62 -26.19 -10.65
N THR A 268 14.72 -26.75 -11.85
CA THR A 268 15.85 -26.53 -12.77
C THR A 268 15.89 -25.15 -13.43
N GLU A 269 14.82 -24.37 -13.31
CA GLU A 269 14.76 -22.98 -13.78
C GLU A 269 15.31 -21.99 -12.75
N TYR A 270 15.67 -22.46 -11.55
CA TYR A 270 16.14 -21.61 -10.46
C TYR A 270 17.60 -21.89 -10.11
N SER A 271 18.28 -20.84 -9.65
CA SER A 271 19.59 -20.95 -8.99
C SER A 271 19.43 -20.73 -7.50
N ILE A 272 19.87 -21.70 -6.70
CA ILE A 272 19.74 -21.69 -5.24
C ILE A 272 21.13 -21.61 -4.62
N ALA A 273 21.33 -20.67 -3.70
CA ALA A 273 22.57 -20.51 -2.94
C ALA A 273 22.26 -20.26 -1.46
N THR A 274 22.92 -20.99 -0.56
CA THR A 274 22.76 -20.82 0.88
C THR A 274 24.08 -20.42 1.52
N ASN A 275 24.09 -19.28 2.21
CA ASN A 275 25.26 -18.74 2.90
C ASN A 275 24.87 -18.26 4.30
N ASN A 276 25.55 -18.75 5.34
CA ASN A 276 25.32 -18.35 6.74
C ASN A 276 23.85 -18.42 7.18
N GLY A 277 23.11 -19.45 6.75
CA GLY A 277 21.70 -19.64 7.11
C GLY A 277 20.70 -18.75 6.36
N VAL A 278 21.17 -18.01 5.34
CA VAL A 278 20.34 -17.25 4.41
C VAL A 278 20.35 -17.96 3.06
N THR A 279 19.17 -18.22 2.51
CA THR A 279 19.02 -18.85 1.19
C THR A 279 18.56 -17.83 0.17
N THR A 280 19.27 -17.70 -0.93
CA THR A 280 18.89 -16.89 -2.08
C THR A 280 18.43 -17.81 -3.21
N VAL A 281 17.22 -17.57 -3.73
CA VAL A 281 16.64 -18.29 -4.87
C VAL A 281 16.41 -17.30 -6.00
N THR A 282 17.16 -17.45 -7.09
CA THR A 282 17.06 -16.61 -8.28
C THR A 282 16.30 -17.35 -9.36
N ASP A 283 15.21 -16.76 -9.85
CA ASP A 283 14.52 -17.25 -11.03
C ASP A 283 15.31 -16.87 -12.30
N ASN A 284 15.60 -17.86 -13.16
CA ASN A 284 16.27 -17.61 -14.44
C ASN A 284 15.30 -17.35 -15.59
N VAL A 285 13.99 -17.40 -15.34
CA VAL A 285 12.95 -17.00 -16.28
C VAL A 285 12.58 -15.53 -16.00
N ALA A 286 12.66 -14.70 -17.03
CA ALA A 286 12.32 -13.28 -16.92
C ALA A 286 10.86 -13.06 -16.49
N ASP A 287 10.64 -12.00 -15.70
CA ASP A 287 9.32 -11.48 -15.30
C ASP A 287 8.41 -12.52 -14.60
N ARG A 288 8.98 -13.45 -13.81
CA ARG A 288 8.21 -14.50 -13.10
C ARG A 288 8.27 -14.42 -11.58
N ASP A 289 9.35 -14.88 -10.94
CA ASP A 289 9.45 -14.90 -9.47
C ASP A 289 10.60 -14.05 -8.90
N GLY A 290 11.38 -13.38 -9.75
CA GLY A 290 12.46 -12.48 -9.34
C GLY A 290 13.57 -13.13 -8.49
N LEU A 291 14.24 -12.31 -7.68
CA LEU A 291 15.26 -12.73 -6.71
C LEU A 291 14.68 -12.79 -5.29
N ASN A 292 14.71 -13.96 -4.66
CA ASN A 292 14.13 -14.18 -3.34
C ASN A 292 15.21 -14.45 -2.30
N THR A 293 15.26 -13.64 -1.24
CA THR A 293 16.16 -13.83 -0.10
C THR A 293 15.37 -14.32 1.11
N LEU A 294 15.73 -15.48 1.62
CA LEU A 294 14.95 -16.25 2.58
C LEU A 294 15.71 -16.44 3.89
N TYR A 295 15.02 -16.18 5.00
CA TYR A 295 15.53 -16.32 6.36
C TYR A 295 14.59 -17.23 7.15
N ALA A 296 15.13 -18.19 7.91
CA ALA A 296 14.32 -19.13 8.71
C ALA A 296 13.22 -19.83 7.91
N VAL A 297 13.58 -20.35 6.73
CA VAL A 297 12.69 -21.13 5.85
C VAL A 297 13.26 -22.54 5.74
N GLU A 298 12.41 -23.53 5.97
CA GLU A 298 12.80 -24.93 5.98
C GLU A 298 12.65 -25.59 4.61
N LYS A 299 11.77 -25.08 3.74
CA LYS A 299 11.42 -25.74 2.48
C LYS A 299 11.23 -24.78 1.31
N LEU A 300 11.67 -25.22 0.14
CA LEU A 300 11.37 -24.62 -1.16
C LEU A 300 10.47 -25.57 -1.95
N GLN A 301 9.31 -25.10 -2.38
CA GLN A 301 8.38 -25.86 -3.20
C GLN A 301 8.37 -25.32 -4.63
N PHE A 302 8.76 -26.17 -5.58
CA PHE A 302 8.65 -25.96 -7.01
C PHE A 302 7.50 -26.82 -7.56
N THR A 303 7.16 -26.64 -8.83
CA THR A 303 6.06 -27.38 -9.48
C THR A 303 6.36 -28.86 -9.70
N ASP A 304 7.65 -29.24 -9.77
CA ASP A 304 8.14 -30.60 -9.99
C ASP A 304 8.64 -31.29 -8.71
N THR A 305 9.09 -30.53 -7.71
CA THR A 305 9.70 -31.09 -6.50
C THR A 305 9.66 -30.12 -5.32
N THR A 306 9.89 -30.65 -4.12
CA THR A 306 10.14 -29.88 -2.90
C THR A 306 11.56 -30.18 -2.41
N ILE A 307 12.30 -29.14 -2.04
CA ILE A 307 13.65 -29.20 -1.49
C ILE A 307 13.59 -28.78 -0.01
N ASP A 308 14.12 -29.60 0.89
CA ASP A 308 14.37 -29.21 2.29
C ASP A 308 15.73 -28.49 2.38
N LEU A 309 15.80 -27.39 3.13
CA LEU A 309 17.00 -26.53 3.30
C LEU A 309 17.88 -26.92 4.50
#